data_AF-A0AAN4HBC2-F1
#
_entry.id   AF-A0AAN4HBC2-F1
#
_cell.length_a   1.000
_cell.length_b   1.000
_cell.length_c   1.000
_cell.angle_alpha   90.00
_cell.angle_beta   90.00
_cell.angle_gamma   90.00
#
_symmetry.space_group_name_H-M   'P 1'
#
loop_
_entity.id
_entity.type
_entity.pdbx_description
1 polymer ?
#
loop_
_entity_poly.entity_id
_entity_poly.type
_entity_poly.pdbx_seq_one_letter_code
_entity_poly.pdbx_strand_id
1 'polypeptide(L)'
;MQLNVWDYDKVWMYILQRSLPKKKTFPGAFVDWDNTARRKNANSSIFVGSTPEKFTIYLSKQIHRTYSFYNSEFLFINAWNEWAEGTYLEPDKKYGFSYLEGVKNAIDRGMKAYKKDESF
;
A
#
# COMPACT_ATOMS: atom_id res chain seq x y z
N MET A 1 -25.95 -6.35 -9.25
CA MET A 1 -24.97 -6.31 -8.14
C MET A 1 -23.67 -6.88 -8.67
N GLN A 2 -22.63 -6.07 -8.76
CA GLN A 2 -21.32 -6.51 -9.24
C GLN A 2 -20.33 -6.51 -8.08
N LEU A 3 -19.62 -7.63 -7.93
CA LEU A 3 -18.45 -7.77 -7.07
C LEU A 3 -17.22 -7.64 -7.95
N ASN A 4 -16.35 -6.68 -7.64
CA ASN A 4 -15.10 -6.48 -8.36
C ASN A 4 -13.96 -7.13 -7.57
N VAL A 5 -13.35 -8.16 -8.14
CA VAL A 5 -12.21 -8.86 -7.53
C VAL A 5 -10.93 -8.38 -8.21
N TRP A 6 -10.00 -7.87 -7.42
CA TRP A 6 -8.74 -7.31 -7.88
C TRP A 6 -7.58 -8.16 -7.37
N ASP A 7 -6.59 -8.38 -8.23
CA ASP A 7 -5.32 -9.00 -7.84
C ASP A 7 -4.42 -7.94 -7.19
N TYR A 8 -3.97 -8.20 -5.97
CA TYR A 8 -3.20 -7.25 -5.17
C TYR A 8 -1.90 -6.82 -5.86
N ASP A 9 -1.19 -7.77 -6.47
CA ASP A 9 0.10 -7.52 -7.11
C ASP A 9 -0.08 -6.68 -8.38
N LYS A 10 -1.11 -6.98 -9.17
CA LYS A 10 -1.45 -6.18 -10.36
C LYS A 10 -1.80 -4.74 -10.01
N VAL A 11 -2.57 -4.52 -8.94
CA VAL A 11 -2.91 -3.14 -8.52
C VAL A 11 -1.66 -2.38 -8.10
N TRP A 12 -0.76 -3.02 -7.34
CA TRP A 12 0.51 -2.41 -6.99
C TRP A 12 1.42 -2.14 -8.19
N MET A 13 1.46 -3.04 -9.19
CA MET A 13 2.15 -2.77 -10.44
C MET A 13 1.63 -1.51 -11.12
N TYR A 14 0.31 -1.35 -11.22
CA TYR A 14 -0.28 -0.13 -11.78
C TYR A 14 0.08 1.12 -10.97
N ILE A 15 0.03 1.05 -9.62
CA ILE A 15 0.43 2.16 -8.75
C ILE A 15 1.90 2.54 -9.02
N LEU A 16 2.79 1.55 -9.07
CA LEU A 16 4.22 1.72 -9.29
C LEU A 16 4.57 2.25 -10.69
N GLN A 17 3.67 2.11 -11.66
CA GLN A 17 3.83 2.59 -13.03
C GLN A 17 3.15 3.94 -13.31
N ARG A 18 2.44 4.54 -12.34
CA ARG A 18 1.76 5.83 -12.54
C ARG A 18 2.75 6.93 -12.91
N SER A 19 2.40 7.75 -13.91
CA SER A 19 3.15 8.96 -14.25
C SER A 19 2.97 10.06 -13.20
N LEU A 20 3.92 10.99 -13.16
CA LEU A 20 3.84 12.17 -12.28
C LEU A 20 2.65 13.05 -12.68
N PRO A 21 1.74 13.38 -11.75
CA PRO A 21 0.69 14.35 -12.01
C PRO A 21 1.27 15.75 -12.19
N LYS A 22 0.57 16.62 -12.95
CA LYS A 22 0.96 18.04 -13.12
C LYS A 22 0.94 18.85 -11.83
N LYS A 23 0.17 18.41 -10.83
CA LYS A 23 0.03 19.07 -9.52
C LYS A 23 0.88 18.36 -8.49
N LYS A 24 1.36 19.09 -7.47
CA LYS A 24 2.04 18.50 -6.32
C LYS A 24 1.16 17.39 -5.74
N THR A 25 1.71 16.18 -5.68
CA THR A 25 1.01 14.98 -5.28
C THR A 25 1.88 14.23 -4.29
N PHE A 26 1.25 13.75 -3.22
CA PHE A 26 1.88 12.87 -2.25
C PHE A 26 1.43 11.43 -2.55
N PRO A 27 2.35 10.49 -2.69
CA PRO A 27 1.97 9.10 -2.95
C PRO A 27 1.23 8.51 -1.76
N GLY A 28 0.32 7.59 -2.08
CA GLY A 28 -0.36 6.75 -1.10
C GLY A 28 0.13 5.30 -1.15
N ALA A 29 -0.12 4.58 -0.07
CA ALA A 29 -0.02 3.13 0.05
C ALA A 29 -1.26 2.58 0.77
N PHE A 30 -1.55 1.29 0.60
CA PHE A 30 -2.65 0.62 1.28
C PHE A 30 -2.25 -0.80 1.65
N VAL A 31 -2.81 -1.31 2.75
CA VAL A 31 -2.54 -2.66 3.24
C VAL A 31 -3.33 -3.70 2.46
N ASP A 32 -4.66 -3.57 2.52
CA ASP A 32 -5.64 -4.44 1.87
C ASP A 32 -6.94 -3.65 1.62
N TRP A 33 -7.94 -4.27 1.01
CA TRP A 33 -9.27 -3.71 0.84
C TRP A 33 -10.34 -4.76 0.58
N ASP A 34 -11.37 -4.79 1.42
CA ASP A 34 -12.63 -5.53 1.22
C ASP A 34 -13.79 -4.75 1.85
N ASN A 35 -14.63 -4.13 1.03
CA ASN A 35 -15.80 -3.38 1.49
C ASN A 35 -17.14 -4.13 1.35
N THR A 36 -17.11 -5.45 1.14
CA THR A 36 -18.32 -6.27 0.97
C THR A 36 -19.26 -6.20 2.17
N ALA A 37 -18.71 -6.26 3.39
CA ALA A 37 -19.47 -6.18 4.64
C ALA A 37 -20.30 -4.88 4.73
N ARG A 38 -19.69 -3.75 4.35
CA ARG A 38 -20.32 -2.43 4.38
C ARG A 38 -21.36 -2.25 3.26
N ARG A 39 -21.10 -2.86 2.10
CA ARG A 39 -21.89 -2.69 0.88
C ARG A 39 -22.93 -3.78 0.66
N LYS A 40 -23.01 -4.80 1.53
CA LYS A 40 -23.88 -5.97 1.37
C LYS A 40 -23.74 -6.58 -0.04
N ASN A 41 -22.49 -6.72 -0.50
CA ASN A 41 -22.08 -7.20 -1.83
C ASN A 41 -22.46 -6.32 -3.04
N ALA A 42 -23.18 -5.21 -2.87
CA ALA A 42 -23.58 -4.34 -3.97
C ALA A 42 -22.47 -3.34 -4.33
N ASN A 43 -21.90 -3.46 -5.54
CA ASN A 43 -20.85 -2.57 -6.05
C ASN A 43 -19.63 -2.51 -5.11
N SER A 44 -19.21 -3.68 -4.65
CA SER A 44 -18.11 -3.86 -3.72
C SER A 44 -16.83 -4.24 -4.46
N SER A 45 -15.69 -3.98 -3.82
CA SER A 45 -14.37 -4.35 -4.30
C SER A 45 -13.66 -5.16 -3.23
N ILE A 46 -12.99 -6.23 -3.66
CA ILE A 46 -12.10 -7.05 -2.83
C ILE A 46 -10.75 -7.14 -3.52
N PHE A 47 -9.69 -7.07 -2.73
CA PHE A 47 -8.33 -7.30 -3.17
C PHE A 47 -7.89 -8.67 -2.67
N VAL A 48 -7.32 -9.48 -3.56
CA VAL A 48 -6.95 -10.86 -3.27
C VAL A 48 -5.43 -11.00 -3.37
N GLY A 49 -4.85 -11.69 -2.38
CA GLY A 49 -3.43 -11.98 -2.33
C GLY A 49 -2.59 -10.94 -1.58
N SER A 50 -3.22 -10.10 -0.75
CA SER A 50 -2.56 -9.21 0.21
C SER A 50 -1.85 -10.02 1.30
N THR A 51 -0.61 -9.65 1.62
CA THR A 51 0.13 -10.17 2.79
C THR A 51 1.05 -9.09 3.36
N PRO A 52 1.43 -9.17 4.65
CA PRO A 52 2.43 -8.26 5.23
C PRO A 52 3.74 -8.19 4.45
N GLU A 53 4.21 -9.31 3.90
CA GLU A 53 5.46 -9.38 3.13
C GLU A 53 5.35 -8.61 1.81
N LYS A 54 4.25 -8.82 1.07
CA LYS A 54 4.01 -8.09 -0.18
C LYS A 54 3.84 -6.60 0.07
N PHE A 55 3.05 -6.23 1.08
CA PHE A 55 2.89 -4.85 1.50
C PHE A 55 4.26 -4.20 1.80
N THR A 56 5.12 -4.88 2.56
CA THR A 56 6.48 -4.41 2.88
C THR A 56 7.31 -4.15 1.62
N ILE A 57 7.29 -5.09 0.66
CA ILE A 57 8.00 -4.96 -0.61
C ILE A 57 7.48 -3.76 -1.39
N TYR A 58 6.17 -3.66 -1.60
CA TYR A 58 5.59 -2.59 -2.39
C TYR A 58 5.72 -1.21 -1.72
N LEU A 59 5.54 -1.14 -0.41
CA LEU A 59 5.76 0.08 0.36
C LEU A 59 7.22 0.55 0.21
N SER A 60 8.21 -0.35 0.27
CA SER A 60 9.62 0.04 0.08
C SER A 60 9.88 0.67 -1.30
N LYS A 61 9.25 0.14 -2.36
CA LYS A 61 9.31 0.71 -3.71
C LYS A 61 8.62 2.07 -3.78
N GLN A 62 7.45 2.20 -3.15
CA GLN A 62 6.71 3.46 -3.13
C GLN A 62 7.40 4.53 -2.29
N ILE A 63 8.08 4.17 -1.19
CA ILE A 63 8.95 5.06 -0.41
C ILE A 63 10.08 5.56 -1.28
N HIS A 64 10.80 4.70 -1.99
CA HIS A 64 11.82 5.15 -2.95
C HIS A 64 11.26 6.15 -3.95
N ARG A 65 10.11 5.85 -4.58
CA ARG A 65 9.44 6.77 -5.51
C ARG A 65 9.01 8.07 -4.85
N THR A 66 8.68 8.06 -3.57
CA THR A 66 8.29 9.28 -2.82
C THR A 66 9.40 10.33 -2.90
N TYR A 67 10.65 9.90 -2.71
CA TYR A 67 11.82 10.77 -2.81
C TYR A 67 12.28 10.98 -4.25
N SER A 68 12.50 9.91 -5.03
CA SER A 68 13.13 9.99 -6.35
C SER A 68 12.20 10.49 -7.47
N PHE A 69 10.90 10.26 -7.34
CA PHE A 69 9.91 10.57 -8.38
C PHE A 69 8.99 11.71 -7.96
N TYR A 70 8.38 11.64 -6.76
CA TYR A 70 7.45 12.67 -6.28
C TYR A 70 8.14 13.89 -5.64
N ASN A 71 9.47 13.83 -5.45
CA ASN A 71 10.28 14.82 -4.76
C ASN A 71 9.60 15.28 -3.45
N SER A 72 9.29 14.31 -2.60
CA SER A 72 8.54 14.51 -1.37
C SER A 72 9.13 13.70 -0.23
N GLU A 73 8.92 14.20 0.98
CA GLU A 73 9.24 13.49 2.23
C GLU A 73 7.99 12.89 2.89
N PHE A 74 6.82 12.99 2.23
CA PHE A 74 5.54 12.54 2.76
C PHE A 74 4.91 11.46 1.88
N LEU A 75 4.51 10.36 2.51
CA LEU A 75 3.69 9.29 1.96
C LEU A 75 2.56 9.00 2.96
N PHE A 76 1.35 8.76 2.45
CA PHE A 76 0.19 8.45 3.29
C PHE A 76 -0.18 6.98 3.18
N ILE A 77 -0.41 6.32 4.31
CA ILE A 77 -0.89 4.93 4.34
C ILE A 77 -2.36 4.94 4.75
N ASN A 78 -3.20 4.35 3.91
CA ASN A 78 -4.58 4.06 4.24
C ASN A 78 -4.69 2.62 4.78
N ALA A 79 -5.12 2.40 6.02
CA ALA A 79 -5.30 3.35 7.13
C ALA A 79 -4.66 2.80 8.41
N TRP A 80 -4.71 3.56 9.51
CA TRP A 80 -4.38 2.99 10.82
C TRP A 80 -5.35 1.87 11.19
N ASN A 81 -6.67 2.12 11.14
CA ASN A 81 -7.68 1.23 11.73
C ASN A 81 -9.04 1.22 10.99
N GLU A 82 -9.07 1.16 9.65
CA GLU A 82 -10.33 1.00 8.91
C GLU A 82 -10.69 -0.49 8.78
N TRP A 83 -11.10 -1.06 9.91
CA TRP A 83 -11.46 -2.48 10.04
C TRP A 83 -12.62 -2.91 9.14
N ALA A 84 -13.60 -2.03 8.95
CA ALA A 84 -14.79 -2.32 8.15
C ALA A 84 -14.48 -2.57 6.67
N GLU A 85 -13.29 -2.17 6.20
CA GLU A 85 -12.83 -2.34 4.82
C GLU A 85 -11.55 -3.18 4.74
N GLY A 86 -11.16 -3.85 5.85
CA GLY A 86 -9.95 -4.67 5.93
C GLY A 86 -8.63 -3.89 5.81
N THR A 87 -8.69 -2.56 5.76
CA THR A 87 -7.55 -1.69 5.44
C THR A 87 -6.98 -1.07 6.71
N TYR A 88 -6.24 -1.87 7.47
CA TYR A 88 -5.70 -1.49 8.78
C TYR A 88 -4.22 -1.89 8.94
N LEU A 89 -3.45 -0.99 9.56
CA LEU A 89 -2.10 -1.25 10.05
C LEU A 89 -2.10 -1.70 11.51
N GLU A 90 -3.17 -1.39 12.25
CA GLU A 90 -3.34 -1.73 13.66
C GLU A 90 -3.09 -3.23 13.89
N PRO A 91 -2.29 -3.61 14.91
CA PRO A 91 -2.01 -5.01 15.20
C PRO A 91 -3.29 -5.81 15.47
N ASP A 92 -3.31 -7.03 14.96
CA ASP A 92 -4.45 -7.93 15.08
C ASP A 92 -4.05 -9.33 15.57
N LYS A 93 -5.02 -10.25 15.66
CA LYS A 93 -4.75 -11.63 16.07
C LYS A 93 -4.14 -12.49 14.96
N LYS A 94 -4.31 -12.12 13.68
CA LYS A 94 -3.89 -12.94 12.54
C LYS A 94 -2.43 -12.71 12.18
N TYR A 95 -2.03 -11.45 12.11
CA TYR A 95 -0.71 -10.99 11.68
C TYR A 95 0.06 -10.29 12.80
N GLY A 96 -0.55 -10.03 13.97
CA GLY A 96 0.15 -9.41 15.10
C GLY A 96 0.76 -8.08 14.70
N PHE A 97 2.07 -7.93 14.92
CA PHE A 97 2.82 -6.71 14.58
C PHE A 97 3.39 -6.70 13.15
N SER A 98 3.14 -7.73 12.34
CA SER A 98 3.84 -7.93 11.06
C SER A 98 3.71 -6.75 10.09
N TYR A 99 2.57 -6.04 10.07
CA TYR A 99 2.41 -4.85 9.25
C TYR A 99 3.26 -3.66 9.74
N LEU A 100 3.34 -3.45 11.06
CA LEU A 100 4.16 -2.38 11.64
C LEU A 100 5.67 -2.66 11.48
N GLU A 101 6.07 -3.92 11.67
CA GLU A 101 7.43 -4.38 11.36
C GLU A 101 7.72 -4.21 9.87
N GLY A 102 6.74 -4.51 9.02
CA GLY A 102 6.79 -4.27 7.59
C GLY A 102 7.00 -2.81 7.22
N VAL A 103 6.29 -1.87 7.87
CA VAL A 103 6.50 -0.42 7.68
C VAL A 103 7.94 -0.04 8.04
N LYS A 104 8.45 -0.46 9.20
CA LYS A 104 9.82 -0.18 9.63
C LYS A 104 10.84 -0.68 8.59
N ASN A 105 10.71 -1.95 8.19
CA ASN A 105 11.60 -2.57 7.21
C ASN A 105 11.51 -1.91 5.83
N ALA A 106 10.31 -1.47 5.42
CA ALA A 106 10.09 -0.78 4.17
C ALA A 106 10.75 0.60 4.14
N ILE A 107 10.71 1.35 5.25
CA ILE A 107 11.41 2.63 5.40
C ILE A 107 12.92 2.42 5.24
N ASP A 108 13.50 1.48 5.99
CA ASP A 108 14.93 1.19 5.93
C ASP A 108 15.38 0.81 4.52
N ARG A 109 14.63 -0.09 3.86
CA ARG A 109 14.94 -0.56 2.51
C ARG A 109 14.74 0.52 1.46
N GLY A 110 13.63 1.25 1.49
CA GLY A 110 13.29 2.31 0.55
C GLY A 110 14.28 3.48 0.60
N MET A 111 14.64 3.92 1.82
CA MET A 111 15.61 4.99 2.02
C MET A 111 17.03 4.58 1.63
N LYS A 112 17.42 3.33 1.92
CA LYS A 112 18.73 2.81 1.50
C LYS A 112 18.86 2.76 -0.02
N ALA A 113 17.83 2.31 -0.73
CA ALA A 113 17.81 2.29 -2.19
C ALA A 113 17.90 3.72 -2.76
N TYR A 114 17.11 4.66 -2.23
CA TYR A 114 17.14 6.06 -2.66
C TYR A 114 18.52 6.71 -2.48
N LYS A 115 19.15 6.52 -1.32
CA LYS A 115 20.48 7.11 -1.03
C LYS A 115 21.60 6.55 -1.90
N LYS A 116 21.42 5.36 -2.46
CA LYS A 116 22.39 4.71 -3.35
C LYS A 116 22.11 4.95 -4.83
N ASP A 117 21.02 5.66 -5.15
CA ASP A 117 20.48 5.78 -6.51
C ASP A 117 20.23 4.41 -7.17
N GLU A 118 19.83 3.42 -6.36
CA GLU A 118 19.52 2.06 -6.81
C GLU A 118 18.00 1.91 -7.01
N SER A 119 17.59 1.47 -8.19
CA SER A 119 16.20 1.08 -8.46
C SER A 119 15.87 -0.32 -7.92
N PHE A 120 14.59 -0.54 -7.61
CA PHE A 120 14.02 -1.82 -7.16
C PHE A 120 13.47 -2.72 -8.27
#